data_AF-A0A1Y5P5I3-F1
#
_entry.id   AF-A0A1Y5P5I3-F1
#
_cell.length_a   1.000
_cell.length_b   1.000
_cell.length_c   1.000
_cell.angle_alpha   90.00
_cell.angle_beta   90.00
_cell.angle_gamma   90.00
#
_symmetry.space_group_name_H-M   'P 1'
#
loop_
_entity.id
_entity.type
_entity.pdbx_description
1 polymer ?
#
loop_
_entity_poly.entity_id
_entity_poly.type
_entity_poly.pdbx_seq_one_letter_code
_entity_poly.pdbx_strand_id
1 'polypeptide(L)'
;MNPRPRLTRSIPFWLLVAGSLASVGVGSYVLTNNIGTMVTTLTDGTATGVEVYAGQVWGVLGAILIGAGLIGLALALTLGALRAFAPAPAVEVVEAAAWDEPVEAEAPVAPVAEAPTAQTTVVETAADSEVDEPAVTR
;
A
#
# COMPACT_ATOMS: atom_id res chain seq x y z
N MET A 1 14.41 4.19 -17.16
CA MET A 1 14.05 5.05 -16.00
C MET A 1 13.74 4.14 -14.82
N ASN A 2 14.47 4.23 -13.71
CA ASN A 2 14.15 3.43 -12.53
C ASN A 2 13.65 4.36 -11.41
N PRO A 3 12.32 4.47 -11.19
CA PRO A 3 11.78 5.38 -10.19
C PRO A 3 12.13 4.84 -8.81
N ARG A 4 13.10 5.47 -8.13
CA ARG A 4 13.46 5.09 -6.75
C ARG A 4 12.29 5.45 -5.83
N PRO A 5 11.65 4.48 -5.16
CA PRO A 5 10.50 4.74 -4.28
C PRO A 5 10.87 5.69 -3.13
N ARG A 6 9.97 6.62 -2.80
CA ARG A 6 10.12 7.54 -1.66
C ARG A 6 10.15 6.76 -0.35
N LEU A 7 11.02 7.13 0.60
CA LEU A 7 11.15 6.44 1.90
C LEU A 7 9.83 6.42 2.68
N THR A 8 9.02 7.48 2.58
CA THR A 8 7.68 7.59 3.16
C THR A 8 6.69 6.54 2.62
N ARG A 9 6.94 6.00 1.42
CA ARG A 9 6.15 4.93 0.79
C ARG A 9 6.81 3.55 0.95
N SER A 10 7.96 3.49 1.62
CA SER A 10 8.73 2.26 1.77
C SER A 10 8.09 1.38 2.86
N ILE A 11 7.52 0.26 2.43
CA ILE A 11 7.00 -0.79 3.31
C ILE A 11 8.04 -1.24 4.35
N PRO A 12 9.31 -1.53 4.02
CA PRO A 12 10.27 -1.96 5.04
C PRO A 12 10.58 -0.87 6.07
N PHE A 13 10.53 0.41 5.70
CA PHE A 13 10.69 1.51 6.66
C PHE A 13 9.54 1.55 7.65
N TRP A 14 8.30 1.43 7.18
CA TRP A 14 7.14 1.39 8.07
C TRP A 14 7.08 0.13 8.92
N LEU A 15 7.48 -1.03 8.41
CA LEU A 15 7.62 -2.25 9.21
C LEU A 15 8.65 -2.07 10.32
N LEU A 16 9.80 -1.45 10.02
CA LEU A 16 10.81 -1.13 11.03
C LEU A 16 10.23 -0.20 12.10
N VAL A 17 9.59 0.91 11.70
CA VAL A 17 9.03 1.89 12.65
C VAL A 17 7.90 1.28 13.48
N ALA A 18 6.88 0.71 12.83
CA ALA A 18 5.72 0.14 13.51
C ALA A 18 6.12 -1.07 14.36
N GLY A 19 7.00 -1.94 13.85
CA GLY A 19 7.54 -3.07 14.60
C GLY A 19 8.34 -2.63 15.81
N SER A 20 9.15 -1.58 15.69
CA SER A 20 9.89 -1.00 16.82
C SER A 20 8.96 -0.46 17.89
N LEU A 21 7.95 0.31 17.48
CA LEU A 21 6.97 0.90 18.39
C LEU A 21 6.13 -0.17 19.09
N ALA A 22 5.70 -1.19 18.33
CA ALA A 22 5.00 -2.35 18.86
C ALA A 22 5.87 -3.13 19.84
N SER A 23 7.15 -3.35 19.54
CA SER A 23 8.10 -4.03 20.43
C SER A 23 8.27 -3.28 21.75
N VAL A 24 8.41 -1.95 21.71
CA VAL A 24 8.43 -1.14 22.94
C VAL A 24 7.13 -1.28 23.72
N GLY A 25 5.97 -1.11 23.05
CA GLY A 25 4.67 -1.19 23.70
C GLY A 25 4.40 -2.55 24.36
N VAL A 26 4.65 -3.65 23.63
CA VAL A 26 4.48 -5.01 24.14
C VAL A 26 5.48 -5.29 25.26
N GLY A 27 6.75 -4.89 25.10
CA GLY A 27 7.77 -5.06 26.12
C GLY A 27 7.43 -4.34 27.42
N SER A 28 6.97 -3.09 27.33
CA SER A 28 6.50 -2.30 28.48
C SER A 28 5.28 -2.95 29.13
N TYR A 29 4.29 -3.39 28.35
CA TYR A 29 3.10 -4.07 28.88
C TYR A 29 3.47 -5.32 29.68
N VAL A 30 4.30 -6.20 29.10
CA VAL A 30 4.76 -7.43 29.76
C VAL A 30 5.52 -7.11 31.04
N LEU A 31 6.44 -6.14 30.99
CA LEU A 31 7.25 -5.76 32.14
C LEU A 31 6.39 -5.22 33.29
N THR A 32 5.48 -4.27 33.01
CA THR A 32 4.64 -3.65 34.02
C THR A 32 3.66 -4.63 34.65
N ASN A 33 3.02 -5.50 33.83
CA ASN A 33 2.07 -6.48 34.35
C ASN A 33 2.74 -7.43 35.34
N ASN A 34 3.97 -7.81 35.04
CA ASN A 34 4.70 -8.79 35.82
C ASN A 34 5.26 -8.21 37.13
N ILE A 35 5.78 -6.97 37.09
CA ILE A 35 6.09 -6.21 38.31
C ILE A 35 4.83 -6.06 39.16
N GLY A 36 3.68 -5.74 38.55
CA GLY A 36 2.40 -5.63 39.24
C GLY A 36 1.97 -6.92 39.94
N THR A 37 2.08 -8.07 39.26
CA THR A 37 1.80 -9.38 39.85
C THR A 37 2.72 -9.67 41.04
N MET A 38 4.03 -9.47 40.90
CA MET A 38 4.98 -9.68 42.00
C MET A 38 4.68 -8.78 43.20
N VAL A 39 4.39 -7.50 42.97
CA VAL A 39 4.03 -6.56 44.05
C VAL A 39 2.77 -7.03 44.76
N THR A 40 1.76 -7.47 44.01
CA THR A 40 0.49 -7.93 44.57
C THR A 40 0.69 -9.20 45.40
N THR A 41 1.35 -10.23 44.86
CA THR A 41 1.53 -11.50 45.56
C THR A 41 2.48 -11.40 46.76
N LEU A 42 3.48 -10.52 46.70
CA LEU A 42 4.33 -10.21 47.85
C LEU A 42 3.56 -9.47 48.95
N THR A 43 2.67 -8.54 48.58
CA THR A 43 1.83 -7.81 49.54
C THR A 43 0.79 -8.72 50.19
N ASP A 44 0.21 -9.63 49.42
CA ASP A 44 -0.81 -10.58 49.87
C ASP A 44 -0.23 -11.82 50.57
N GLY A 45 1.10 -11.96 50.62
CA GLY A 45 1.80 -13.10 51.22
C GLY A 45 1.58 -14.43 50.49
N THR A 46 1.08 -14.39 49.24
CA THR A 46 0.74 -15.55 48.41
C THR A 46 1.80 -15.90 47.37
N ALA A 47 2.92 -15.18 47.36
CA ALA A 47 4.01 -15.37 46.41
C ALA A 47 4.53 -16.83 46.41
N THR A 48 4.30 -17.51 45.30
CA THR A 48 4.80 -18.83 44.96
C THR A 48 6.09 -18.70 44.14
N GLY A 49 6.87 -19.78 44.10
CA GLY A 49 8.08 -19.84 43.28
C GLY A 49 7.82 -19.61 41.78
N VAL A 50 6.59 -19.86 41.30
CA VAL A 50 6.21 -19.61 39.90
C VAL A 50 6.16 -18.11 39.61
N GLU A 51 5.57 -17.31 40.50
CA GLU A 51 5.53 -15.86 40.27
C GLU A 51 6.92 -15.22 40.30
N VAL A 52 7.86 -15.77 41.08
CA VAL A 52 9.23 -15.24 41.16
C VAL A 52 10.08 -15.70 39.97
N TYR A 53 10.14 -17.01 39.70
CA TYR A 53 11.01 -17.56 38.65
C TYR A 53 10.46 -17.33 37.24
N ALA A 54 9.17 -17.61 37.01
CA ALA A 54 8.57 -17.34 35.71
C ALA A 54 8.45 -15.83 35.49
N GLY A 55 8.11 -15.08 36.54
CA GLY A 55 8.07 -13.63 36.47
C GLY A 55 9.43 -13.02 36.12
N GLN A 56 10.55 -13.52 36.65
CA GLN A 56 11.85 -12.99 36.25
C GLN A 56 12.12 -13.17 34.74
N VAL A 57 11.80 -14.33 34.17
CA VAL A 57 12.00 -14.59 32.72
C VAL A 57 11.13 -13.66 31.87
N TRP A 58 9.86 -13.49 32.24
CA TRP A 58 8.96 -12.57 31.54
C TRP A 58 9.41 -11.11 31.65
N GLY A 59 9.97 -10.70 32.80
CA GLY A 59 10.53 -9.37 32.99
C GLY A 59 11.74 -9.12 32.10
N VAL A 60 12.65 -10.09 32.01
CA VAL A 60 13.83 -10.04 31.11
C VAL A 60 13.38 -9.97 29.65
N LEU A 61 12.39 -10.77 29.25
CA LEU A 61 11.83 -10.72 27.90
C LEU A 61 11.25 -9.33 27.59
N GLY A 62 10.46 -8.76 28.51
CA GLY A 62 9.91 -7.42 28.39
C GLY A 62 11.00 -6.36 28.20
N ALA A 63 12.07 -6.42 29.00
CA ALA A 63 13.21 -5.52 28.88
C ALA A 63 13.95 -5.65 27.53
N ILE A 64 14.14 -6.88 27.04
CA ILE A 64 14.76 -7.13 25.73
C ILE A 64 13.88 -6.56 24.61
N LEU A 65 12.56 -6.74 24.66
CA LEU A 65 11.63 -6.20 23.68
C LEU A 65 11.66 -4.67 23.64
N ILE A 66 11.73 -4.02 24.81
CA ILE A 66 11.92 -2.56 24.89
C ILE A 66 13.25 -2.16 24.25
N GLY A 67 14.35 -2.80 24.63
CA GLY A 67 15.68 -2.50 24.08
C GLY A 67 15.76 -2.68 22.56
N ALA A 68 15.24 -3.79 22.04
CA ALA A 68 15.17 -4.04 20.61
C ALA A 68 14.33 -2.99 19.88
N GLY A 69 13.18 -2.60 20.45
CA GLY A 69 12.33 -1.55 19.89
C GLY A 69 13.02 -0.19 19.87
N LEU A 70 13.75 0.18 20.92
CA LEU A 70 14.54 1.43 20.96
C LEU A 70 15.66 1.43 19.92
N ILE A 71 16.37 0.30 19.75
CA ILE A 71 17.40 0.15 18.71
C ILE A 71 16.77 0.32 17.32
N GLY A 72 15.64 -0.34 17.06
CA GLY A 72 14.93 -0.23 15.79
C GLY A 72 14.46 1.20 15.50
N LEU A 73 13.98 1.93 16.52
CA LEU A 73 13.65 3.36 16.42
C LEU A 73 14.88 4.22 16.11
N ALA A 74 15.99 3.99 16.79
CA ALA A 74 17.24 4.69 16.51
C ALA A 74 17.69 4.46 15.05
N LEU A 75 17.61 3.22 14.56
CA LEU A 75 17.91 2.89 13.16
C LEU A 75 16.93 3.55 12.18
N ALA A 76 15.64 3.64 12.53
CA ALA A 76 14.65 4.33 11.70
C ALA A 76 14.98 5.83 11.58
N LEU A 77 15.35 6.46 12.69
CA LEU A 77 15.71 7.88 12.74
C LEU A 77 17.01 8.16 11.99
N THR A 78 18.02 7.29 12.12
CA THR A 78 19.27 7.45 11.35
C THR A 78 19.01 7.31 9.86
N LEU A 79 18.18 6.36 9.43
CA LEU A 79 17.83 6.20 8.02
C LEU A 79 17.05 7.41 7.48
N GLY A 80 16.14 7.97 8.29
CA GLY A 80 15.43 9.21 7.99
C GLY A 80 16.37 10.41 7.88
N ALA A 81 17.32 10.55 8.81
CA ALA A 81 18.32 11.61 8.78
C ALA A 81 19.25 11.50 7.55
N LEU A 82 19.71 10.28 7.23
CA LEU A 82 20.52 10.04 6.04
C LEU A 82 19.75 10.37 4.75
N ARG A 83 18.43 10.12 4.71
CA ARG A 83 17.59 10.49 3.57
C ARG A 83 17.53 12.00 3.34
N ALA A 84 17.71 12.84 4.37
CA ALA A 84 17.74 14.29 4.22
C ALA A 84 18.94 14.78 3.40
N PHE A 85 20.03 14.01 3.35
CA PHE A 85 21.22 14.33 2.55
C PHE A 85 21.16 13.76 1.13
N ALA A 86 20.11 13.01 0.78
CA ALA A 86 19.99 12.42 -0.56
C ALA A 86 19.59 13.48 -1.61
N PRO A 87 20.20 13.47 -2.82
CA PRO A 87 19.83 14.38 -3.90
C PRO A 87 18.33 14.33 -4.21
N ALA A 88 17.69 15.50 -4.29
CA ALA A 88 16.32 15.60 -4.73
C ALA A 88 16.22 15.14 -6.20
N PRO A 89 15.18 14.35 -6.56
CA PRO A 89 14.96 14.00 -7.96
C PRO A 89 14.73 15.29 -8.76
N ALA A 90 15.36 15.37 -9.94
CA ALA A 90 15.13 16.48 -10.85
C ALA A 90 13.63 16.57 -11.15
N VAL A 91 13.06 17.75 -10.89
CA VAL A 91 11.70 18.05 -11.30
C VAL A 91 11.75 18.21 -12.82
N GLU A 92 11.20 17.25 -13.56
CA GLU A 92 10.90 17.46 -14.98
C GLU A 92 9.83 18.55 -15.05
N VAL A 93 10.26 19.76 -15.40
CA VAL A 93 9.37 20.84 -15.80
C VAL A 93 8.81 20.41 -17.15
N VAL A 94 7.61 19.85 -17.15
CA VAL A 94 6.83 19.67 -18.37
C VAL A 94 6.41 21.08 -18.78
N GLU A 95 7.07 21.62 -19.81
CA GLU A 95 6.60 22.81 -20.49
C GLU A 95 5.15 22.56 -20.90
N ALA A 96 4.24 23.44 -20.46
CA ALA A 96 2.85 23.35 -20.87
C ALA A 96 2.82 23.43 -22.40
N ALA A 97 2.21 22.44 -23.05
CA ALA A 97 2.04 22.46 -24.50
C ALA A 97 1.39 23.79 -24.90
N ALA A 98 2.13 24.63 -25.61
CA ALA A 98 1.59 25.83 -26.23
C ALA A 98 0.70 25.37 -27.39
N TRP A 99 -0.60 25.29 -27.11
CA TRP A 99 -1.62 25.06 -28.14
C TRP A 99 -1.81 26.35 -28.94
N ASP A 100 -0.84 26.67 -29.80
CA ASP A 100 -1.01 27.66 -30.87
C ASP A 100 -1.45 26.93 -32.14
N GLU A 101 -2.68 26.41 -32.16
CA GLU A 101 -3.37 26.10 -33.41
C GLU A 101 -4.46 27.14 -33.63
N PRO A 102 -4.41 27.96 -34.70
CA PRO A 102 -5.55 28.78 -35.07
C PRO A 102 -6.68 27.84 -35.47
N VAL A 103 -7.77 27.86 -34.69
CA VAL A 103 -9.02 27.18 -35.05
C VAL A 103 -9.52 27.78 -36.36
N GLU A 104 -9.38 27.03 -37.45
CA GLU A 104 -9.99 27.37 -38.73
C GLU A 104 -11.51 27.22 -38.57
N ALA A 105 -12.21 28.36 -38.63
CA ALA A 105 -13.65 28.39 -38.46
C ALA A 105 -14.34 27.68 -39.63
N GLU A 106 -14.94 26.52 -39.35
CA GLU A 106 -15.76 25.78 -40.30
C GLU A 106 -16.94 26.66 -40.75
N ALA A 107 -17.07 26.87 -42.07
CA ALA A 107 -18.11 27.70 -42.68
C ALA A 107 -19.53 27.15 -42.39
N PRO A 108 -20.55 28.01 -42.28
CA PRO A 108 -21.88 27.57 -41.89
C PRO A 108 -22.51 26.66 -42.95
N VAL A 109 -22.93 25.47 -42.52
CA VAL A 109 -23.70 24.51 -43.32
C VAL A 109 -25.06 25.09 -43.71
N ALA A 110 -25.36 25.10 -45.02
CA ALA A 110 -26.66 25.48 -45.54
C ALA A 110 -27.70 24.35 -45.34
N PRO A 111 -28.98 24.68 -45.06
CA PRO A 111 -29.99 23.69 -44.73
C PRO A 111 -30.40 22.82 -45.94
N VAL A 112 -30.57 21.53 -45.64
CA VAL A 112 -30.99 20.44 -46.52
C VAL A 112 -32.38 20.69 -47.11
N ALA A 113 -32.53 20.47 -48.42
CA ALA A 113 -33.83 20.33 -49.08
C ALA A 113 -34.10 18.85 -49.40
N GLU A 114 -35.27 18.36 -49.02
CA GLU A 114 -35.68 16.95 -49.05
C GLU A 114 -36.52 16.62 -50.31
N ALA A 115 -36.09 15.56 -51.04
CA ALA A 115 -36.81 14.56 -51.88
C ALA A 115 -37.62 14.99 -53.14
N PRO A 116 -37.68 14.14 -54.23
CA PRO A 116 -38.37 12.84 -54.19
C PRO A 116 -37.70 11.64 -54.93
N THR A 117 -38.33 10.49 -54.69
CA THR A 117 -38.05 9.03 -54.80
C THR A 117 -37.81 8.41 -56.19
N ALA A 118 -37.06 7.27 -56.18
CA ALA A 118 -37.33 5.97 -56.86
C ALA A 118 -36.28 5.47 -57.88
N GLN A 119 -35.58 4.37 -57.56
CA GLN A 119 -35.77 3.07 -58.23
C GLN A 119 -34.93 1.93 -57.60
N THR A 120 -35.62 0.81 -57.42
CA THR A 120 -35.21 -0.50 -56.90
C THR A 120 -34.40 -1.29 -57.92
N THR A 121 -33.28 -1.91 -57.51
CA THR A 121 -32.85 -3.22 -58.03
C THR A 121 -32.30 -4.05 -56.88
N VAL A 122 -33.06 -5.09 -56.55
CA VAL A 122 -32.71 -6.18 -55.63
C VAL A 122 -31.81 -7.17 -56.38
N VAL A 123 -30.66 -7.51 -55.82
CA VAL A 123 -30.01 -8.80 -56.10
C VAL A 123 -29.92 -9.54 -54.78
N GLU A 124 -30.90 -10.42 -54.60
CA GLU A 124 -30.93 -11.47 -53.60
C GLU A 124 -30.21 -12.68 -54.20
N THR A 125 -29.14 -13.13 -53.53
CA THR A 125 -28.76 -14.54 -53.56
C THR A 125 -28.74 -15.00 -52.11
N ALA A 126 -29.83 -15.62 -51.70
CA ALA A 126 -29.93 -16.48 -50.54
C ALA A 126 -29.57 -17.92 -50.95
N ALA A 127 -28.75 -18.57 -50.13
CA ALA A 127 -28.86 -19.97 -49.71
C ALA A 127 -27.68 -20.21 -48.71
N ASP A 128 -27.88 -20.24 -47.39
CA ASP A 128 -28.58 -21.30 -46.61
C ASP A 128 -27.73 -22.60 -46.65
N SER A 129 -27.41 -23.34 -45.58
CA SER A 129 -27.62 -23.24 -44.14
C SER A 129 -26.80 -24.36 -43.46
N GLU A 130 -26.48 -24.17 -42.17
CA GLU A 130 -26.62 -25.16 -41.06
C GLU A 130 -25.79 -26.49 -41.13
N VAL A 131 -25.06 -26.90 -40.08
CA VAL A 131 -25.46 -27.82 -38.98
C VAL A 131 -24.18 -28.06 -38.13
N ASP A 132 -24.07 -27.60 -36.87
CA ASP A 132 -24.30 -28.32 -35.59
C ASP A 132 -23.65 -29.72 -35.43
N GLU A 133 -22.58 -29.84 -34.63
CA GLU A 133 -22.58 -30.57 -33.34
C GLU A 133 -21.15 -30.74 -32.74
N PRO A 134 -21.00 -30.84 -31.40
CA PRO A 134 -19.76 -31.08 -30.69
C PRO A 134 -19.54 -32.58 -30.39
N ALA A 135 -18.30 -33.06 -30.36
CA ALA A 135 -17.98 -34.41 -29.88
C ALA A 135 -16.82 -34.41 -28.87
N VAL A 136 -17.20 -34.72 -27.63
CA VAL A 136 -16.37 -35.19 -26.52
C VAL A 136 -15.97 -36.64 -26.76
N THR A 137 -14.71 -37.03 -26.53
CA THR A 137 -14.31 -38.39 -26.07
C THR A 137 -12.88 -38.32 -25.54
N ARG A 138 -12.67 -38.33 -24.22
CA ARG A 138 -12.31 -39.46 -23.34
C ARG A 138 -10.93 -40.06 -23.59
#